data_AF-A0A368YF82-F1
#
_entry.id   AF-A0A368YF82-F1
#
_cell.length_a   1.000
_cell.length_b   1.000
_cell.length_c   1.000
_cell.angle_alpha   90.00
_cell.angle_beta   90.00
_cell.angle_gamma   90.00
#
_symmetry.space_group_name_H-M   'P 1'
#
loop_
_entity.id
_entity.type
_entity.pdbx_description
1 polymer ?
#
loop_
_entity_poly.entity_id
_entity_poly.type
_entity_poly.pdbx_seq_one_letter_code
_entity_poly.pdbx_strand_id
1 'polypeptide(L)'
;MNTLRTTRRSRGLTQAEVAASARISLPTLRALERGEGGVQALVAVMVALDLHWGWAPDRVQAARALADRRRARGLSQAQLANR
;
A
#
# COMPACT_ATOMS: atom_id res chain seq x y z
N MET A 1 -6.30 -7.89 -4.04
CA MET A 1 -5.01 -7.61 -4.68
C MET A 1 -4.11 -8.83 -4.59
N ASN A 2 -3.67 -9.38 -5.73
CA ASN A 2 -2.95 -10.65 -5.78
C ASN A 2 -1.65 -10.62 -4.94
N THR A 3 -0.88 -9.54 -5.04
CA THR A 3 0.42 -9.39 -4.34
C THR A 3 0.32 -9.54 -2.82
N LEU A 4 -0.65 -8.90 -2.16
CA LEU A 4 -0.79 -8.99 -0.70
C LEU A 4 -1.06 -10.43 -0.25
N ARG A 5 -2.00 -11.10 -0.93
CA ARG A 5 -2.38 -12.48 -0.63
C ARG A 5 -1.22 -13.43 -0.85
N THR A 6 -0.51 -13.29 -1.97
CA THR A 6 0.61 -14.17 -2.32
C THR A 6 1.76 -14.01 -1.33
N THR A 7 2.17 -12.77 -1.02
CA THR A 7 3.23 -12.50 -0.04
C THR A 7 2.87 -13.00 1.36
N ARG A 8 1.62 -12.80 1.80
CA ARG A 8 1.17 -13.34 3.09
C ARG A 8 1.29 -14.86 3.12
N ARG A 9 0.79 -15.55 2.08
CA ARG A 9 0.81 -17.01 1.99
C ARG A 9 2.24 -17.57 1.88
N SER A 10 3.13 -16.92 1.14
CA SER A 10 4.53 -17.35 1.03
C SER A 10 5.28 -17.24 2.36
N ARG A 11 4.79 -16.41 3.30
CA ARG A 11 5.33 -16.27 4.66
C ARG A 11 4.61 -17.13 5.69
N GLY A 12 3.66 -17.98 5.28
CA GLY A 12 2.89 -18.82 6.20
C GLY A 12 1.93 -18.07 7.14
N LEU A 13 1.69 -16.78 6.89
CA LEU A 13 0.87 -15.94 7.76
C LEU A 13 -0.63 -16.11 7.47
N THR A 14 -1.44 -16.09 8.51
CA THR A 14 -2.91 -16.01 8.44
C THR A 14 -3.37 -14.57 8.21
N GLN A 15 -4.61 -14.42 7.75
CA GLN A 15 -5.22 -13.09 7.65
C GLN A 15 -5.34 -12.42 9.03
N ALA A 16 -5.61 -13.19 10.09
CA ALA A 16 -5.75 -12.63 11.44
C ALA A 16 -4.43 -12.03 11.95
N GLU A 17 -3.31 -12.72 11.74
CA GLU A 17 -1.97 -12.23 12.14
C GLU A 17 -1.60 -10.93 11.43
N VAL A 18 -1.84 -10.85 10.11
CA VAL A 18 -1.55 -9.63 9.35
C VAL A 18 -2.49 -8.49 9.75
N ALA A 19 -3.78 -8.77 9.96
CA ALA A 19 -4.74 -7.76 10.39
C ALA A 19 -4.37 -7.17 11.76
N ALA A 20 -3.95 -8.03 12.70
CA ALA A 20 -3.46 -7.61 14.01
C ALA A 20 -2.19 -6.76 13.91
N SER A 21 -1.20 -7.20 13.12
CA SER A 21 0.06 -6.47 12.90
C SER A 21 -0.19 -5.10 12.25
N ALA A 22 -1.09 -5.03 11.27
CA ALA A 22 -1.48 -3.79 10.59
C ALA A 22 -2.46 -2.92 11.40
N ARG A 23 -2.94 -3.40 12.56
CA ARG A 23 -3.97 -2.75 13.39
C ARG A 23 -5.24 -2.39 12.62
N ILE A 24 -5.72 -3.31 11.80
CA ILE A 24 -6.98 -3.19 11.04
C ILE A 24 -7.92 -4.37 11.35
N SER A 25 -9.19 -4.24 11.00
CA SER A 25 -10.13 -5.34 11.12
C SER A 25 -9.85 -6.44 10.09
N LEU A 26 -10.17 -7.69 10.43
CA LEU A 26 -10.09 -8.83 9.51
C LEU A 26 -10.93 -8.62 8.22
N PRO A 27 -12.17 -8.07 8.29
CA PRO A 27 -12.92 -7.68 7.09
C PRO A 27 -12.16 -6.70 6.19
N THR A 28 -11.48 -5.70 6.75
CA THR A 28 -10.67 -4.75 5.97
C THR A 28 -9.52 -5.44 5.25
N LEU A 29 -8.80 -6.37 5.90
CA LEU A 29 -7.75 -7.14 5.23
C LEU A 29 -8.33 -8.01 4.10
N ARG A 30 -9.48 -8.66 4.32
CA ARG A 30 -10.14 -9.47 3.28
C ARG A 30 -10.52 -8.64 2.06
N ALA A 31 -11.05 -7.43 2.27
CA ALA A 31 -11.35 -6.47 1.22
C ALA A 31 -10.08 -6.10 0.44
N LEU A 32 -8.98 -5.75 1.12
CA LEU A 32 -7.69 -5.45 0.49
C LEU A 32 -7.15 -6.63 -0.33
N GLU A 33 -7.25 -7.85 0.19
CA GLU A 33 -6.87 -9.06 -0.55
C GLU A 33 -7.78 -9.35 -1.76
N ARG A 34 -9.00 -8.81 -1.82
CA ARG A 34 -9.85 -8.78 -3.02
C ARG A 34 -9.57 -7.59 -3.95
N GLY A 35 -8.88 -6.56 -3.46
CA GLY A 35 -8.55 -5.35 -4.24
C GLY A 35 -9.48 -4.18 -3.95
N GLU A 36 -10.26 -4.29 -2.88
CA GLU A 36 -11.16 -3.27 -2.36
C GLU A 36 -10.50 -2.53 -1.18
N GLY A 37 -10.93 -1.30 -0.90
CA GLY A 37 -10.52 -0.56 0.31
C GLY A 37 -9.62 0.65 0.05
N GLY A 38 -9.26 1.33 1.14
CA GLY A 38 -8.53 2.59 1.09
C GLY A 38 -7.01 2.44 1.09
N VAL A 39 -6.33 3.44 0.52
CA VAL A 39 -4.86 3.52 0.44
C VAL A 39 -4.21 3.48 1.83
N GLN A 40 -4.81 4.09 2.85
CA GLN A 40 -4.26 4.09 4.21
C GLN A 40 -4.16 2.67 4.80
N ALA A 41 -5.23 1.87 4.65
CA ALA A 41 -5.24 0.49 5.12
C ALA A 41 -4.28 -0.39 4.30
N LEU A 42 -4.19 -0.14 2.98
CA LEU A 42 -3.19 -0.77 2.12
C LEU A 42 -1.76 -0.50 2.61
N VAL A 43 -1.41 0.76 2.91
CA VAL A 43 -0.09 1.12 3.42
C VAL A 43 0.22 0.40 4.74
N ALA A 44 -0.74 0.31 5.66
CA ALA A 44 -0.56 -0.43 6.91
C ALA A 44 -0.26 -1.92 6.68
N VAL A 45 -0.98 -2.57 5.76
CA VAL A 45 -0.73 -3.98 5.39
C VAL A 45 0.60 -4.14 4.67
N MET A 46 0.99 -3.19 3.82
CA MET A 46 2.31 -3.21 3.17
C MET A 46 3.43 -3.17 4.20
N VAL A 47 3.34 -2.31 5.22
CA VAL A 47 4.33 -2.27 6.32
C VAL A 47 4.36 -3.60 7.09
N ALA A 48 3.21 -4.16 7.44
CA ALA A 48 3.12 -5.46 8.13
C ALA A 48 3.73 -6.62 7.31
N LEU A 49 3.63 -6.55 5.98
CA LEU A 49 4.20 -7.52 5.05
C LEU A 49 5.57 -7.10 4.51
N ASP A 50 6.24 -6.12 5.10
CA ASP A 50 7.50 -5.56 4.62
C ASP A 50 7.56 -5.35 3.10
N LEU A 51 6.46 -4.83 2.54
CA LEU A 51 6.31 -4.50 1.13
C LEU A 51 6.54 -3.00 0.93
N HIS A 52 7.07 -2.66 -0.23
CA HIS A 52 7.37 -1.30 -0.62
C HIS A 52 6.84 -1.00 -2.02
N TRP A 53 6.65 0.28 -2.31
CA TRP A 53 6.29 0.74 -3.64
C TRP A 53 7.48 0.50 -4.58
N GLY A 54 7.32 -0.33 -5.61
CA GLY A 54 8.42 -0.69 -6.52
C GLY A 54 9.06 0.49 -7.26
N TRP A 55 8.36 1.63 -7.35
CA TRP A 55 8.87 2.85 -7.99
C TRP A 55 9.47 3.85 -7.00
N ALA A 56 9.27 3.69 -5.69
CA ALA A 56 9.69 4.66 -4.69
C ALA A 56 11.08 4.26 -4.13
N PRO A 57 11.98 5.24 -3.93
CA PRO A 57 13.34 4.97 -3.48
C PRO A 57 13.45 4.57 -1.99
N ASP A 58 12.44 4.88 -1.17
CA ASP A 58 12.40 4.60 0.27
C ASP A 58 11.03 4.00 0.66
N ARG A 59 11.05 3.04 1.60
CA ARG A 59 9.90 2.38 2.24
C ARG A 59 8.88 3.37 2.82
N VAL A 60 9.29 4.56 3.27
CA VAL A 60 8.43 5.51 4.00
C VAL A 60 7.94 6.69 3.15
N GLN A 61 8.58 6.98 2.02
CA GLN A 61 8.44 8.30 1.36
C GLN A 61 7.74 8.30 0.00
N ALA A 62 6.95 7.28 -0.35
CA ALA A 62 6.30 7.24 -1.66
C ALA A 62 5.46 8.50 -1.95
N ALA A 63 4.65 8.99 -1.01
CA ALA A 63 3.89 10.23 -1.21
C ALA A 63 4.80 11.43 -1.52
N ARG A 64 5.94 11.54 -0.83
CA ARG A 64 6.93 12.61 -1.06
C ARG A 64 7.61 12.44 -2.41
N ALA A 65 8.06 11.23 -2.74
CA ALA A 65 8.67 10.90 -4.02
C ALA A 65 7.72 11.17 -5.20
N LEU A 66 6.41 10.91 -5.04
CA LEU A 66 5.39 11.27 -6.02
C LEU A 66 5.29 12.79 -6.17
N ALA A 67 5.24 13.52 -5.06
CA ALA A 67 5.17 14.98 -5.07
C ALA A 67 6.39 15.60 -5.76
N ASP A 68 7.59 15.07 -5.52
CA ASP A 68 8.82 15.57 -6.12
C ASP A 68 8.89 15.25 -7.62
N ARG A 69 8.50 14.03 -8.04
CA ARG A 69 8.37 13.70 -9.47
C ARG A 69 7.33 14.55 -10.18
N ARG A 70 6.20 14.83 -9.53
CA ARG A 70 5.15 15.70 -10.06
C ARG A 70 5.68 17.12 -10.30
N ARG A 71 6.37 17.70 -9.30
CA ARG A 71 7.01 19.02 -9.41
C ARG A 71 8.10 19.06 -10.49
N ALA A 72 8.94 18.04 -10.57
CA ALA A 72 9.99 17.94 -11.60
C ALA A 72 9.44 17.90 -13.03
N ARG A 73 8.18 17.46 -13.20
CA ARG A 73 7.45 17.47 -14.48
C ARG A 73 6.64 18.75 -14.71
N GLY A 74 6.75 19.75 -13.84
CA GLY A 74 6.00 21.02 -13.94
C GLY A 74 4.50 20.87 -13.66
N LEU A 75 4.08 19.78 -13.01
CA LEU A 75 2.66 19.51 -12.75
C LEU A 75 2.24 20.01 -11.36
N SER A 76 1.05 20.63 -11.26
CA SER A 76 0.33 20.85 -10.02
C SER A 76 -0.42 19.58 -9.57
N GLN A 77 -0.83 19.50 -8.30
CA GLN A 77 -1.58 18.34 -7.80
C GLN A 77 -2.90 18.14 -8.56
N ALA A 78 -3.61 19.23 -8.86
CA ALA A 78 -4.83 19.20 -9.66
C ALA A 78 -4.58 18.70 -11.09
N GLN A 79 -3.50 19.16 -11.73
CA GLN A 79 -3.13 18.69 -13.07
C GLN A 79 -2.78 17.19 -13.09
N LEU A 80 -2.16 16.66 -12.03
CA LEU A 80 -1.89 15.23 -11.94
C LEU A 80 -3.18 14.42 -11.68
N ALA A 81 -4.10 14.93 -10.86
CA ALA A 81 -5.36 14.25 -10.54
C ALA A 81 -6.33 14.17 -11.74
N ASN A 82 -6.22 15.11 -12.68
CA ASN A 82 -7.06 15.19 -13.88
C ASN A 82 -6.48 14.43 -15.09
N ARG A 83 -5.40 13.65 -14.91
CA ARG A 83 -4.80 12.81 -15.95
C ARG A 83 -5.16 11.35 -15.74
#